data_AF-A0A972AXK3-F1
#
_entry.id   AF-A0A972AXK3-F1
#
_cell.length_a   1.000
_cell.length_b   1.000
_cell.length_c   1.000
_cell.angle_alpha   90.00
_cell.angle_beta   90.00
_cell.angle_gamma   90.00
#
_symmetry.space_group_name_H-M   'P 1'
#
loop_
_entity.id
_entity.type
_entity.pdbx_description
1 polymer ?
#
loop_
_entity_poly.entity_id
_entity_poly.type
_entity_poly.pdbx_seq_one_letter_code
_entity_poly.pdbx_strand_id
1 'polypeptide(L)'
;MVRAFIENPLLLADNEVKAAQRIRFYRNNDISFVARPAKNRPGLFKKSSNLNYTLKLGEELLMGGSLEKIIGEDGLFSEGYAEGDIITHEIILLLDKDLGVNEKIIEAIVPEFTIEDKLAYVQCATNAANIYDNYYSYATGHNVNNLFHNIWPCKALQGFFVPLVGHNVFLRKEILIKSGYWSEDKVSEDFDKAICFYNLGYHGKYAQLKGLEFTEYVSRTFTEETGKQHRYAYGLFEMIFDGTIVPKKSRKCDTFYMWVYFFSVINEALLLPTVFIECYFGNIHFLWAGFLFCNMCFILFPSIRGILMHRYQPKEHSEKIIHTTIIALSFVGHSFSMLSGMCRYLANKVKSNKKPFKSTSVDKYEDRFSDGVKSVGEFVINNKWFIMIVILCLDRGI
;
A
#
# COMPACT_ATOMS: atom_id res chain seq x y z
N MET A 1 -1.09 10.55 -31.20
CA MET A 1 -2.01 9.95 -30.22
C MET A 1 -3.18 10.88 -29.86
N VAL A 2 -2.98 12.01 -29.17
CA VAL A 2 -4.09 12.90 -28.75
C VAL A 2 -4.95 13.41 -29.93
N ARG A 3 -4.30 13.78 -31.05
CA ARG A 3 -5.00 14.16 -32.29
C ARG A 3 -5.89 13.03 -32.83
N ALA A 4 -5.36 11.81 -32.91
CA ALA A 4 -6.13 10.63 -33.32
C ALA A 4 -7.29 10.32 -32.35
N PHE A 5 -7.11 10.55 -31.05
CA PHE A 5 -8.19 10.42 -30.07
C PHE A 5 -9.32 11.45 -30.28
N ILE A 6 -9.01 12.66 -30.76
CA ILE A 6 -10.03 13.68 -31.06
C ILE A 6 -10.73 13.39 -32.39
N GLU A 7 -9.97 12.99 -33.41
CA GLU A 7 -10.48 12.81 -34.78
C GLU A 7 -11.24 11.48 -34.97
N ASN A 8 -10.71 10.36 -34.43
CA ASN A 8 -11.35 9.05 -34.51
C ASN A 8 -10.86 8.09 -33.40
N PRO A 9 -11.52 8.09 -32.21
CA PRO A 9 -11.14 7.23 -31.09
C PRO A 9 -11.18 5.73 -31.39
N LEU A 10 -11.95 5.28 -32.38
CA LEU A 10 -12.13 3.86 -32.71
C LEU A 10 -10.85 3.22 -33.32
N LEU A 11 -9.89 4.03 -33.74
CA LEU A 11 -8.60 3.58 -34.27
C LEU A 11 -7.56 3.31 -33.17
N LEU A 12 -7.87 3.62 -31.91
CA LEU A 12 -6.97 3.46 -30.78
C LEU A 12 -7.37 2.27 -29.93
N ALA A 13 -6.39 1.55 -29.39
CA ALA A 13 -6.65 0.55 -28.37
C ALA A 13 -7.08 1.22 -27.05
N ASP A 14 -7.83 0.50 -26.19
CA ASP A 14 -8.37 1.04 -24.93
C ASP A 14 -7.30 1.69 -24.03
N ASN A 15 -6.09 1.14 -24.01
CA ASN A 15 -4.96 1.69 -23.26
C ASN A 15 -4.46 3.02 -23.85
N GLU A 16 -4.46 3.16 -25.16
CA GLU A 16 -4.08 4.39 -25.87
C GLU A 16 -5.15 5.47 -25.70
N VAL A 17 -6.42 5.09 -25.71
CA VAL A 17 -7.54 5.98 -25.37
C VAL A 17 -7.36 6.53 -23.95
N LYS A 18 -7.16 5.66 -22.95
CA LYS A 18 -6.91 6.08 -21.57
C LYS A 18 -5.67 6.97 -21.45
N ALA A 19 -4.61 6.69 -22.21
CA ALA A 19 -3.40 7.53 -22.22
C ALA A 19 -3.65 8.91 -22.83
N ALA A 20 -4.34 8.97 -23.96
CA ALA A 20 -4.72 10.22 -24.61
C ALA A 20 -5.61 11.10 -23.73
N GLN A 21 -6.56 10.49 -23.01
CA GLN A 21 -7.40 11.18 -22.03
C GLN A 21 -6.58 11.82 -20.90
N ARG A 22 -5.61 11.10 -20.34
CA ARG A 22 -4.70 11.65 -19.30
C ARG A 22 -3.86 12.80 -19.83
N ILE A 23 -3.24 12.64 -21.00
CA ILE A 23 -2.41 13.70 -21.61
C ILE A 23 -3.26 14.94 -21.87
N ARG A 24 -4.48 14.77 -22.40
CA ARG A 24 -5.42 15.89 -22.60
C ARG A 24 -5.79 16.56 -21.29
N PHE A 25 -6.04 15.78 -20.23
CA PHE A 25 -6.32 16.34 -18.91
C PHE A 25 -5.14 17.18 -18.40
N TYR A 26 -3.91 16.69 -18.50
CA TYR A 26 -2.73 17.43 -18.06
C TYR A 26 -2.56 18.75 -18.83
N ARG A 27 -2.68 18.72 -20.17
CA ARG A 27 -2.60 19.91 -21.02
C ARG A 27 -3.70 20.93 -20.75
N ASN A 28 -4.93 20.47 -20.53
CA ASN A 28 -6.07 21.35 -20.27
C ASN A 28 -6.01 22.05 -18.91
N ASN A 29 -5.19 21.55 -17.98
CA ASN A 29 -5.05 22.09 -16.63
C ASN A 29 -3.64 22.64 -16.37
N ASP A 30 -2.83 22.82 -17.42
CA ASP A 30 -1.45 23.31 -17.34
C ASP A 30 -0.57 22.50 -16.34
N ILE A 31 -0.79 21.19 -16.30
CA ILE A 31 -0.04 20.27 -15.43
C ILE A 31 1.13 19.69 -16.22
N SER A 32 2.36 20.01 -15.80
CA SER A 32 3.55 19.37 -16.35
C SER A 32 3.57 17.87 -16.03
N PHE A 33 4.06 17.04 -16.95
CA PHE A 33 4.12 15.60 -16.73
C PHE A 33 5.36 14.96 -17.35
N VAL A 34 5.78 13.86 -16.76
CA VAL A 34 6.92 13.04 -17.21
C VAL A 34 6.46 11.61 -17.42
N ALA A 35 6.83 11.03 -18.56
CA ALA A 35 6.64 9.64 -18.90
C ALA A 35 7.99 9.00 -19.20
N ARG A 36 8.38 8.03 -18.37
CA ARG A 36 9.61 7.27 -18.57
C ARG A 36 9.46 6.17 -19.64
N PRO A 37 10.56 5.71 -20.25
CA PRO A 37 10.57 4.62 -21.22
C PRO A 37 9.85 3.36 -20.72
N ALA A 38 9.23 2.62 -21.64
CA ALA A 38 8.54 1.37 -21.33
C ALA A 38 9.50 0.19 -21.08
N LYS A 39 10.67 0.22 -21.72
CA LYS A 39 11.68 -0.84 -21.65
C LYS A 39 12.48 -0.77 -20.35
N ASN A 40 12.97 -1.92 -19.89
CA ASN A 40 13.94 -2.07 -18.79
C ASN A 40 13.56 -1.39 -17.47
N ARG A 41 12.26 -1.23 -17.20
CA ARG A 41 11.77 -0.66 -15.94
C ARG A 41 12.21 -1.53 -14.75
N PRO A 42 12.98 -1.03 -13.78
CA PRO A 42 13.39 -1.81 -12.62
C PRO A 42 12.23 -2.04 -11.64
N GLY A 43 12.41 -2.99 -10.72
CA GLY A 43 11.47 -3.27 -9.62
C GLY A 43 10.30 -4.17 -9.96
N LEU A 44 9.63 -4.69 -8.94
CA LEU A 44 8.39 -5.47 -9.11
C LEU A 44 7.14 -4.59 -9.01
N PHE A 45 7.21 -3.47 -8.27
CA PHE A 45 6.11 -2.53 -8.02
C PHE A 45 6.14 -1.28 -8.91
N LYS A 46 7.30 -0.96 -9.52
CA LYS A 46 7.50 0.08 -10.55
C LYS A 46 7.27 1.54 -10.12
N LYS A 47 6.61 1.83 -8.99
CA LYS A 47 6.35 3.20 -8.49
C LYS A 47 7.64 3.99 -8.24
N SER A 48 8.56 3.47 -7.44
CA SER A 48 9.85 4.09 -7.12
C SER A 48 10.61 4.56 -8.37
N SER A 49 10.67 3.70 -9.38
CA SER A 49 11.38 4.00 -10.63
C SER A 49 10.70 5.07 -11.50
N ASN A 50 9.39 5.31 -11.34
CA ASN A 50 8.74 6.50 -11.93
C ASN A 50 9.19 7.75 -11.16
N LEU A 51 9.11 7.72 -9.82
CA LEU A 51 9.45 8.85 -8.95
C LEU A 51 10.90 9.29 -9.14
N ASN A 52 11.83 8.34 -9.15
CA ASN A 52 13.26 8.61 -9.35
C ASN A 52 13.55 9.17 -10.73
N TYR A 53 12.88 8.67 -11.78
CA TYR A 53 13.05 9.17 -13.14
C TYR A 53 12.65 10.65 -13.22
N THR A 54 11.48 11.00 -12.67
CA THR A 54 10.99 12.38 -12.61
C THR A 54 11.94 13.27 -11.80
N LEU A 55 12.39 12.82 -10.63
CA LEU A 55 13.29 13.60 -9.78
C LEU A 55 14.64 13.86 -10.46
N LYS A 56 15.27 12.82 -11.02
CA LYS A 56 16.57 12.98 -11.69
C LYS A 56 16.46 13.87 -12.92
N LEU A 57 15.37 13.75 -13.70
CA LEU A 57 15.13 14.65 -14.83
C LEU A 57 15.02 16.11 -14.37
N GLY A 58 14.24 16.36 -13.31
CA GLY A 58 14.10 17.71 -12.74
C GLY A 58 15.42 18.29 -12.22
N GLU A 59 16.28 17.47 -11.62
CA GLU A 59 17.61 17.92 -11.16
C GLU A 59 18.53 18.33 -12.32
N GLU A 60 18.57 17.55 -13.42
CA GLU A 60 19.36 17.92 -14.60
C GLU A 60 18.87 19.23 -15.25
N LEU A 61 17.55 19.46 -15.25
CA LEU A 61 16.97 20.70 -15.77
C LEU A 61 17.31 21.90 -14.87
N LEU A 62 17.27 21.71 -13.54
CA LEU A 62 17.69 22.73 -12.58
C LEU A 62 19.17 23.10 -12.70
N MET A 63 20.03 22.16 -13.13
CA MET A 63 21.45 22.41 -13.43
C MET A 63 21.68 23.17 -14.75
N GLY A 64 20.61 23.56 -15.46
CA GLY A 64 20.68 24.35 -16.69
C GLY A 64 20.65 23.51 -17.98
N GLY A 65 20.31 22.22 -17.89
CA GLY A 65 20.10 21.40 -19.07
C GLY A 65 18.84 21.83 -19.86
N SER A 66 18.89 21.74 -21.19
CA SER A 66 17.70 21.92 -22.04
C SER A 66 16.96 20.59 -22.18
N LEU A 67 15.64 20.64 -22.04
CA LEU A 67 14.77 19.46 -22.08
C LEU A 67 14.94 18.66 -23.37
N GLU A 68 15.04 19.35 -24.51
CA GLU A 68 15.20 18.74 -25.83
C GLU A 68 16.51 17.95 -25.94
N LYS A 69 17.59 18.46 -25.34
CA LYS A 69 18.89 17.79 -25.33
C LYS A 69 18.92 16.59 -24.37
N ILE A 70 18.28 16.72 -23.22
CA ILE A 70 18.28 15.68 -22.18
C ILE A 70 17.44 14.47 -22.59
N ILE A 71 16.33 14.69 -23.31
CA ILE A 71 15.40 13.65 -23.77
C ILE A 71 15.70 13.17 -25.21
N GLY A 72 16.54 13.90 -25.95
CA GLY A 72 16.95 13.54 -27.31
C GLY A 72 17.62 12.17 -27.42
N GLU A 73 17.89 11.72 -28.66
CA GLU A 73 18.37 10.35 -28.94
C GLU A 73 19.63 9.95 -28.15
N ASP A 74 20.57 10.89 -27.96
CA ASP A 74 21.81 10.69 -27.20
C ASP A 74 21.75 11.24 -25.76
N GLY A 75 20.56 11.66 -25.31
CA GLY A 75 20.34 12.26 -24.00
C GLY A 75 20.33 11.24 -22.85
N LEU A 76 20.62 11.69 -21.63
CA LEU A 76 20.61 10.84 -20.43
C LEU A 76 19.24 10.20 -20.16
N PHE A 77 18.17 10.83 -20.64
CA PHE A 77 16.76 10.41 -20.48
C PHE A 77 16.12 10.11 -21.84
N SER A 78 16.91 9.60 -22.79
CA SER A 78 16.45 9.19 -24.11
C SER A 78 15.31 8.17 -24.04
N GLU A 79 14.47 8.15 -25.07
CA GLU A 79 13.19 7.40 -25.12
C GLU A 79 12.13 7.84 -24.08
N GLY A 80 12.46 8.81 -23.22
CA GLY A 80 11.52 9.44 -22.32
C GLY A 80 10.62 10.46 -23.01
N TYR A 81 9.65 10.97 -22.27
CA TYR A 81 8.86 12.11 -22.67
C TYR A 81 8.58 12.99 -21.47
N ALA A 82 8.65 14.30 -21.64
CA ALA A 82 8.20 15.26 -20.65
C ALA A 82 7.62 16.47 -21.36
N GLU A 83 6.68 17.13 -20.69
CA GLU A 83 5.99 18.29 -21.21
C GLU A 83 5.68 19.25 -20.07
N GLY A 84 5.81 20.54 -20.34
CA GLY A 84 5.68 21.60 -19.35
C GLY A 84 6.99 21.89 -18.62
N ASP A 85 6.89 22.71 -17.57
CA ASP A 85 8.01 23.08 -16.72
C ASP A 85 8.21 22.03 -15.62
N ILE A 86 9.33 21.29 -15.68
CA ILE A 86 9.64 20.20 -14.76
C ILE A 86 10.60 20.72 -13.68
N ILE A 87 10.02 21.40 -12.69
CA ILE A 87 10.76 21.92 -11.54
C ILE A 87 10.47 21.08 -10.31
N THR A 88 11.51 20.72 -9.57
CA THR A 88 11.36 20.09 -8.26
C THR A 88 11.99 20.97 -7.19
N HIS A 89 11.18 21.53 -6.30
CA HIS A 89 11.67 22.38 -5.20
C HIS A 89 12.12 21.55 -3.99
N GLU A 90 12.41 22.22 -2.88
CA GLU A 90 12.97 21.61 -1.67
C GLU A 90 12.02 20.63 -0.97
N ILE A 91 10.72 20.92 -0.98
CA ILE A 91 9.69 20.09 -0.36
C ILE A 91 8.83 19.44 -1.44
N ILE A 92 8.67 18.12 -1.35
CA ILE A 92 7.88 17.30 -2.26
C ILE A 92 6.64 16.84 -1.53
N LEU A 93 5.45 17.16 -2.03
CA LEU A 93 4.21 16.51 -1.63
C LEU A 93 3.96 15.29 -2.54
N LEU A 94 3.96 14.09 -1.95
CA LEU A 94 3.73 12.84 -2.68
C LEU A 94 2.27 12.40 -2.55
N LEU A 95 1.60 12.30 -3.70
CA LEU A 95 0.18 11.94 -3.81
C LEU A 95 0.00 10.74 -4.74
N ASP A 96 -0.88 9.84 -4.36
CA ASP A 96 -1.51 8.87 -5.26
C ASP A 96 -2.67 9.51 -6.05
N LYS A 97 -3.15 8.79 -7.06
CA LYS A 97 -4.10 9.33 -8.07
C LYS A 97 -5.54 9.48 -7.56
N ASP A 98 -5.86 8.85 -6.44
CA ASP A 98 -7.21 8.60 -5.91
C ASP A 98 -7.45 9.31 -4.58
N LEU A 99 -6.88 10.52 -4.46
CA LEU A 99 -6.84 11.30 -3.23
C LEU A 99 -7.60 12.63 -3.33
N GLY A 100 -8.12 13.08 -2.20
CA GLY A 100 -8.56 14.46 -1.98
C GLY A 100 -7.58 15.22 -1.09
N VAL A 101 -7.34 16.49 -1.42
CA VAL A 101 -6.39 17.36 -0.71
C VAL A 101 -7.09 18.65 -0.31
N ASN A 102 -6.96 19.05 0.96
CA ASN A 102 -7.26 20.41 1.40
C ASN A 102 -5.97 21.24 1.33
N GLU A 103 -5.88 22.19 0.39
CA GLU A 103 -4.67 22.97 0.12
C GLU A 103 -4.07 23.68 1.33
N LYS A 104 -4.90 24.03 2.34
CA LYS A 104 -4.45 24.65 3.59
C LYS A 104 -3.50 23.76 4.39
N ILE A 105 -3.46 22.44 4.14
CA ILE A 105 -2.48 21.56 4.76
C ILE A 105 -1.05 21.92 4.34
N ILE A 106 -0.84 22.46 3.14
CA ILE A 106 0.49 22.88 2.68
C ILE A 106 1.01 24.01 3.57
N GLU A 107 0.18 25.03 3.83
CA GLU A 107 0.51 26.15 4.72
C GLU A 107 0.77 25.69 6.16
N ALA A 108 0.07 24.64 6.62
CA ALA A 108 0.23 24.12 7.96
C ALA A 108 1.49 23.26 8.14
N ILE A 109 1.91 22.53 7.11
CA ILE A 109 3.00 21.53 7.21
C ILE A 109 4.35 22.07 6.76
N VAL A 110 4.41 22.90 5.70
CA VAL A 110 5.68 23.41 5.17
C VAL A 110 6.54 24.12 6.23
N PRO A 111 5.99 24.94 7.15
CA PRO A 111 6.79 25.57 8.22
C PRO A 111 7.50 24.58 9.15
N GLU A 112 7.01 23.35 9.32
CA GLU A 112 7.68 22.34 10.15
C GLU A 112 9.09 22.00 9.61
N PHE A 113 9.28 22.09 8.30
CA PHE A 113 10.57 21.87 7.66
C PHE A 113 11.54 23.04 7.80
N THR A 114 11.08 24.26 8.15
CA THR A 114 11.98 25.38 8.41
C THR A 114 12.46 25.40 9.86
N ILE A 115 11.69 24.79 10.76
CA ILE A 115 12.02 24.69 12.19
C ILE A 115 13.05 23.60 12.45
N GLU A 116 13.00 22.50 11.70
CA GLU A 116 13.79 21.30 12.00
C GLU A 116 14.51 20.72 10.77
N ASP A 117 15.82 20.97 10.67
CA ASP A 117 16.67 20.48 9.57
C ASP A 117 16.72 18.96 9.47
N LYS A 118 16.55 18.26 10.60
CA LYS A 118 16.56 16.79 10.65
C LYS A 118 15.22 16.15 10.22
N LEU A 119 14.19 16.95 9.99
CA LEU A 119 12.89 16.47 9.52
C LEU A 119 12.99 16.03 8.06
N ALA A 120 12.92 14.72 7.82
CA ALA A 120 12.94 14.12 6.49
C ALA A 120 11.57 14.09 5.84
N TYR A 121 10.51 13.84 6.62
CA TYR A 121 9.15 13.76 6.10
C TYR A 121 8.09 14.01 7.17
N VAL A 122 6.88 14.37 6.71
CA VAL A 122 5.69 14.47 7.52
C VAL A 122 4.59 13.62 6.89
N GLN A 123 4.22 12.52 7.57
CA GLN A 123 3.10 11.68 7.17
C GLN A 123 1.81 12.28 7.72
N CYS A 124 0.82 12.49 6.86
CA CYS A 124 -0.45 13.11 7.26
C CYS A 124 -1.55 12.07 7.46
N ALA A 125 -2.46 12.37 8.39
CA ALA A 125 -3.68 11.62 8.62
C ALA A 125 -4.57 11.64 7.37
N THR A 126 -5.22 10.50 7.11
CA THR A 126 -6.03 10.27 5.92
C THR A 126 -7.35 9.61 6.31
N ASN A 127 -8.44 10.09 5.73
CA ASN A 127 -9.77 9.52 5.85
C ASN A 127 -10.15 8.74 4.60
N ALA A 128 -10.86 7.63 4.76
CA ALA A 128 -11.49 6.93 3.65
C ALA A 128 -12.62 7.76 3.05
N ALA A 129 -12.53 8.07 1.75
CA ALA A 129 -13.50 8.88 1.01
C ALA A 129 -14.77 8.09 0.64
N ASN A 130 -14.63 6.78 0.46
CA ASN A 130 -15.63 5.91 -0.17
C ASN A 130 -16.21 4.85 0.79
N ILE A 131 -16.27 5.19 2.08
CA ILE A 131 -16.80 4.33 3.16
C ILE A 131 -18.21 3.85 2.84
N TYR A 132 -19.01 4.67 2.18
CA TYR A 132 -20.42 4.37 1.93
C TYR A 132 -20.71 3.78 0.54
N ASP A 133 -19.68 3.47 -0.27
CA ASP A 133 -19.88 2.84 -1.59
C ASP A 133 -20.55 1.47 -1.47
N ASN A 134 -20.10 0.64 -0.52
CA ASN A 134 -20.62 -0.72 -0.32
C ASN A 134 -20.22 -1.32 1.04
N TYR A 135 -20.67 -2.55 1.33
CA TYR A 135 -20.40 -3.23 2.60
C TYR A 135 -18.91 -3.49 2.87
N TYR A 136 -18.12 -3.74 1.82
CA TYR A 136 -16.69 -4.05 1.95
C TYR A 136 -15.87 -2.77 2.12
N SER A 137 -16.12 -1.73 1.31
CA SER A 137 -15.50 -0.41 1.49
C SER A 137 -15.90 0.23 2.82
N TYR A 138 -17.11 -0.07 3.32
CA TYR A 138 -17.52 0.30 4.67
C TYR A 138 -16.58 -0.33 5.70
N ALA A 139 -16.30 -1.62 5.58
CA ALA A 139 -15.44 -2.31 6.54
C ALA A 139 -13.97 -1.90 6.43
N THR A 140 -13.40 -1.88 5.22
CA THR A 140 -12.01 -1.47 4.99
C THR A 140 -11.79 0.01 5.29
N GLY A 141 -12.78 0.86 5.04
CA GLY A 141 -12.73 2.29 5.31
C GLY A 141 -12.61 2.61 6.80
N HIS A 142 -13.39 1.93 7.64
CA HIS A 142 -13.23 2.06 9.10
C HIS A 142 -11.87 1.54 9.57
N ASN A 143 -11.38 0.45 8.99
CA ASN A 143 -10.05 -0.08 9.32
C ASN A 143 -8.92 0.90 8.94
N VAL A 144 -8.97 1.48 7.74
CA VAL A 144 -8.02 2.50 7.28
C VAL A 144 -8.08 3.74 8.17
N ASN A 145 -9.27 4.24 8.48
CA ASN A 145 -9.44 5.35 9.42
C ASN A 145 -8.82 5.03 10.78
N ASN A 146 -9.02 3.81 11.31
CA ASN A 146 -8.42 3.39 12.58
C ASN A 146 -6.88 3.34 12.52
N LEU A 147 -6.31 2.93 11.39
CA LEU A 147 -4.86 2.93 11.18
C LEU A 147 -4.29 4.37 11.21
N PHE A 148 -4.85 5.27 10.41
CA PHE A 148 -4.38 6.66 10.33
C PHE A 148 -4.72 7.48 11.58
N HIS A 149 -5.88 7.29 12.21
CA HIS A 149 -6.32 8.17 13.29
C HIS A 149 -5.97 7.67 14.69
N ASN A 150 -5.65 6.38 14.84
CA ASN A 150 -5.35 5.80 16.14
C ASN A 150 -3.98 5.10 16.15
N ILE A 151 -3.80 4.06 15.33
CA ILE A 151 -2.67 3.15 15.46
C ILE A 151 -1.34 3.84 15.13
N TRP A 152 -1.24 4.51 13.99
CA TRP A 152 0.01 5.16 13.56
C TRP A 152 0.39 6.41 14.36
N PRO A 153 -0.55 7.30 14.74
CA PRO A 153 -0.25 8.38 15.69
C PRO A 153 0.25 7.85 17.03
N CYS A 154 -0.40 6.83 17.61
CA CYS A 154 0.05 6.23 18.87
C CYS A 154 1.44 5.58 18.71
N LYS A 155 1.70 4.90 17.60
CA LYS A 155 3.03 4.34 17.30
C LYS A 155 4.09 5.43 17.22
N ALA A 156 3.79 6.56 16.56
CA ALA A 156 4.70 7.70 16.47
C ALA A 156 5.00 8.27 17.88
N LEU A 157 3.98 8.40 18.73
CA LEU A 157 4.13 8.86 20.12
C LEU A 157 4.94 7.91 21.00
N GLN A 158 4.93 6.60 20.70
CA GLN A 158 5.75 5.60 21.39
C GLN A 158 7.24 5.66 21.01
N GLY A 159 7.63 6.53 20.07
CA GLY A 159 9.02 6.74 19.66
C GLY A 159 9.54 5.74 18.61
N PHE A 160 8.67 4.88 18.08
CA PHE A 160 8.98 4.13 16.86
C PHE A 160 9.06 5.06 15.66
N PHE A 161 9.66 4.59 14.57
CA PHE A 161 9.64 5.33 13.32
C PHE A 161 8.19 5.59 12.86
N VAL A 162 7.93 6.83 12.46
CA VAL A 162 6.65 7.21 11.86
C VAL A 162 6.46 6.43 10.56
N PRO A 163 5.39 5.65 10.38
CA PRO A 163 5.15 4.95 9.13
C PRO A 163 5.14 5.92 7.94
N LEU A 164 5.88 5.60 6.89
CA LEU A 164 5.81 6.27 5.59
C LEU A 164 5.00 5.36 4.67
N VAL A 165 3.82 5.80 4.26
CA VAL A 165 2.81 4.95 3.57
C VAL A 165 2.78 5.22 2.05
N GLY A 166 3.85 5.84 1.54
CA GLY A 166 4.05 6.08 0.11
C GLY A 166 3.12 7.13 -0.53
N HIS A 167 2.27 7.81 0.25
CA HIS A 167 1.38 8.88 -0.20
C HIS A 167 0.91 9.73 0.99
N ASN A 168 0.24 10.87 0.71
CA ASN A 168 -0.21 11.84 1.72
C ASN A 168 0.93 12.29 2.64
N VAL A 169 2.10 12.53 2.04
CA VAL A 169 3.34 12.77 2.76
C VAL A 169 4.12 13.91 2.12
N PHE A 170 4.62 14.81 2.96
CA PHE A 170 5.60 15.82 2.59
C PHE A 170 7.00 15.28 2.84
N LEU A 171 7.93 15.48 1.92
CA LEU A 171 9.30 14.97 1.96
C LEU A 171 10.30 16.09 1.69
N ARG A 172 11.42 16.09 2.40
CA ARG A 172 12.56 16.97 2.07
C ARG A 172 13.38 16.34 0.94
N LYS A 173 13.42 17.01 -0.21
CA LYS A 173 14.10 16.55 -1.43
C LYS A 173 15.57 16.24 -1.18
N GLU A 174 16.30 17.14 -0.52
CA GLU A 174 17.73 16.97 -0.26
C GLU A 174 18.02 15.69 0.54
N ILE A 175 17.24 15.41 1.58
CA ILE A 175 17.42 14.19 2.40
C ILE A 175 17.05 12.95 1.58
N LEU A 176 16.01 13.01 0.76
CA LEU A 176 15.65 11.93 -0.16
C LEU A 176 16.81 11.60 -1.12
N ILE A 177 17.40 12.62 -1.76
CA ILE A 177 18.55 12.46 -2.68
C ILE A 177 19.76 11.92 -1.93
N LYS A 178 20.10 12.51 -0.78
CA LYS A 178 21.22 12.08 0.08
C LYS A 178 21.09 10.63 0.54
N SER A 179 19.86 10.15 0.71
CA SER A 179 19.57 8.74 1.05
C SER A 179 19.63 7.77 -0.13
N GLY A 180 19.93 8.24 -1.33
CA GLY A 180 20.02 7.44 -2.54
C GLY A 180 18.70 7.28 -3.32
N TYR A 181 17.79 8.27 -3.26
CA TYR A 181 16.45 8.22 -3.89
C TYR A 181 15.60 7.02 -3.42
N TRP A 182 14.43 6.75 -4.03
CA TRP A 182 13.60 5.60 -3.66
C TRP A 182 14.25 4.28 -4.08
N SER A 183 14.13 3.21 -3.28
CA SER A 183 14.63 1.89 -3.68
C SER A 183 13.78 1.35 -4.83
N GLU A 184 14.41 1.09 -5.98
CA GLU A 184 13.71 0.63 -7.18
C GLU A 184 13.52 -0.87 -7.24
N ASP A 185 14.24 -1.63 -6.41
CA ASP A 185 14.24 -3.08 -6.35
C ASP A 185 13.33 -3.66 -5.25
N LYS A 186 12.86 -2.84 -4.31
CA LYS A 186 11.99 -3.24 -3.20
C LYS A 186 10.50 -3.10 -3.54
N VAL A 187 9.67 -3.98 -2.97
CA VAL A 187 8.20 -3.86 -3.04
C VAL A 187 7.63 -2.89 -2.00
N SER A 188 8.27 -2.78 -0.84
CA SER A 188 7.90 -1.86 0.25
C SER A 188 8.90 -0.71 0.32
N GLU A 189 9.02 0.05 -0.76
CA GLU A 189 10.00 1.14 -0.88
C GLU A 189 9.80 2.25 0.16
N ASP A 190 8.57 2.41 0.65
CA ASP A 190 8.14 3.46 1.55
C ASP A 190 8.63 3.21 2.98
N PHE A 191 8.35 2.03 3.53
CA PHE A 191 8.89 1.62 4.82
C PHE A 191 10.40 1.47 4.78
N ASP A 192 10.96 0.96 3.67
CA ASP A 192 12.41 0.92 3.47
C ASP A 192 13.01 2.33 3.56
N LYS A 193 12.40 3.30 2.88
CA LYS A 193 12.87 4.69 2.88
C LYS A 193 12.75 5.33 4.26
N ALA A 194 11.66 5.09 4.99
CA ALA A 194 11.52 5.57 6.37
C ALA A 194 12.68 5.08 7.23
N ILE A 195 12.94 3.78 7.26
CA ILE A 195 14.02 3.19 8.07
C ILE A 195 15.39 3.70 7.62
N CYS A 196 15.60 3.88 6.32
CA CYS A 196 16.81 4.50 5.78
C CYS A 196 17.04 5.91 6.32
N PHE A 197 16.00 6.76 6.40
CA PHE A 197 16.12 8.09 7.00
C PHE A 197 16.52 8.03 8.47
N TYR A 198 15.88 7.16 9.27
CA TYR A 198 16.26 6.98 10.68
C TYR A 198 17.68 6.44 10.85
N ASN A 199 18.12 5.53 9.98
CA ASN A 199 19.49 5.02 9.94
C ASN A 199 20.53 6.11 9.61
N LEU A 200 20.12 7.20 8.96
CA LEU A 200 20.96 8.36 8.63
C LEU A 200 20.89 9.46 9.70
N GLY A 201 20.11 9.26 10.78
CA GLY A 201 19.96 10.23 11.87
C GLY A 201 18.92 11.32 11.61
N TYR A 202 18.06 11.13 10.61
CA TYR A 202 16.86 11.94 10.36
C TYR A 202 15.62 11.31 11.00
N HIS A 203 14.50 12.01 10.99
CA HIS A 203 13.23 11.48 11.50
C HIS A 203 12.04 11.95 10.67
N GLY A 204 10.90 11.32 10.94
CA GLY A 204 9.60 11.74 10.42
C GLY A 204 8.70 12.27 11.53
N LYS A 205 7.70 13.09 11.17
CA LYS A 205 6.59 13.48 12.05
C LYS A 205 5.27 12.93 11.52
N TYR A 206 4.32 12.74 12.43
CA TYR A 206 2.95 12.39 12.08
C TYR A 206 2.04 13.60 12.31
N ALA A 207 1.35 14.06 11.28
CA ALA A 207 0.46 15.21 11.35
C ALA A 207 -1.01 14.77 11.31
N GLN A 208 -1.72 15.02 12.40
CA GLN A 208 -3.16 14.83 12.51
C GLN A 208 -3.82 16.19 12.77
N LEU A 209 -4.11 16.91 11.69
CA LEU A 209 -4.65 18.26 11.73
C LEU A 209 -6.15 18.22 11.39
N LYS A 210 -6.98 18.52 12.38
CA LYS A 210 -8.44 18.45 12.26
C LYS A 210 -8.96 19.38 11.14
N GLY A 211 -9.68 18.80 10.19
CA GLY A 211 -10.26 19.50 9.04
C GLY A 211 -9.31 19.67 7.85
N LEU A 212 -8.05 19.23 7.98
CA LEU A 212 -7.04 19.27 6.94
C LEU A 212 -6.59 17.87 6.50
N GLU A 213 -7.20 16.82 7.04
CA GLU A 213 -6.84 15.45 6.68
C GLU A 213 -7.02 15.18 5.19
N PHE A 214 -6.13 14.38 4.63
CA PHE A 214 -6.28 13.90 3.26
C PHE A 214 -7.46 12.94 3.18
N THR A 215 -7.94 12.68 1.97
CA THR A 215 -8.88 11.57 1.74
C THR A 215 -8.35 10.59 0.72
N GLU A 216 -8.65 9.30 0.86
CA GLU A 216 -8.26 8.24 -0.09
C GLU A 216 -9.41 7.28 -0.40
N TYR A 217 -9.36 6.66 -1.58
CA TYR A 217 -10.25 5.54 -1.89
C TYR A 217 -9.70 4.22 -1.36
N VAL A 218 -10.45 3.61 -0.45
CA VAL A 218 -10.13 2.28 0.09
C VAL A 218 -10.61 1.16 -0.83
N SER A 219 -10.07 -0.03 -0.61
CA SER A 219 -10.42 -1.25 -1.36
C SER A 219 -11.93 -1.50 -1.29
N ARG A 220 -12.55 -1.67 -2.46
CA ARG A 220 -14.00 -1.85 -2.62
C ARG A 220 -14.38 -3.33 -2.72
N THR A 221 -13.43 -4.21 -3.00
CA THR A 221 -13.65 -5.65 -3.09
C THR A 221 -12.59 -6.43 -2.33
N PHE A 222 -12.93 -7.67 -1.96
CA PHE A 222 -11.99 -8.60 -1.33
C PHE A 222 -10.76 -8.84 -2.20
N THR A 223 -10.93 -8.93 -3.53
CA THR A 223 -9.84 -9.15 -4.48
C THR A 223 -8.84 -7.99 -4.51
N GLU A 224 -9.32 -6.74 -4.46
CA GLU A 224 -8.44 -5.55 -4.40
C GLU A 224 -7.56 -5.59 -3.14
N GLU A 225 -8.16 -5.91 -1.98
CA GLU A 225 -7.47 -5.98 -0.69
C GLU A 225 -6.51 -7.18 -0.63
N THR A 226 -6.95 -8.34 -1.10
CA THR A 226 -6.15 -9.57 -1.16
C THR A 226 -4.85 -9.36 -1.95
N GLY A 227 -4.93 -8.63 -3.07
CA GLY A 227 -3.74 -8.31 -3.86
C GLY A 227 -2.80 -7.30 -3.18
N LYS A 228 -3.31 -6.42 -2.29
CA LYS A 228 -2.46 -5.59 -1.42
C LYS A 228 -1.74 -6.47 -0.39
N GLN A 229 -2.46 -7.35 0.29
CA GLN A 229 -1.89 -8.27 1.30
C GLN A 229 -0.80 -9.18 0.69
N HIS A 230 -0.98 -9.64 -0.55
CA HIS A 230 0.04 -10.38 -1.30
C HIS A 230 1.37 -9.61 -1.43
N ARG A 231 1.28 -8.31 -1.76
CA ARG A 231 2.44 -7.43 -1.90
C ARG A 231 3.08 -7.13 -0.55
N TYR A 232 2.27 -6.85 0.46
CA TYR A 232 2.76 -6.53 1.81
C TYR A 232 3.53 -7.70 2.42
N ALA A 233 3.02 -8.93 2.27
CA ALA A 233 3.73 -10.11 2.74
C ALA A 233 5.08 -10.29 2.03
N TYR A 234 5.12 -10.16 0.70
CA TYR A 234 6.38 -10.24 -0.04
C TYR A 234 7.38 -9.15 0.38
N GLY A 235 6.92 -7.90 0.44
CA GLY A 235 7.76 -6.75 0.76
C GLY A 235 8.32 -6.81 2.19
N LEU A 236 7.54 -7.29 3.16
CA LEU A 236 8.03 -7.45 4.53
C LEU A 236 9.13 -8.50 4.63
N PHE A 237 9.03 -9.61 3.89
CA PHE A 237 10.12 -10.58 3.82
C PHE A 237 11.38 -9.98 3.19
N GLU A 238 11.24 -9.19 2.11
CA GLU A 238 12.39 -8.44 1.56
C GLU A 238 13.00 -7.50 2.59
N MET A 239 12.19 -6.80 3.39
CA MET A 239 12.71 -5.87 4.39
C MET A 239 13.53 -6.57 5.49
N ILE A 240 13.04 -7.71 5.97
CA ILE A 240 13.68 -8.45 7.06
C ILE A 240 14.97 -9.13 6.60
N PHE A 241 14.99 -9.67 5.39
CA PHE A 241 16.07 -10.54 4.92
C PHE A 241 17.00 -9.90 3.88
N ASP A 242 16.61 -8.78 3.25
CA ASP A 242 17.34 -8.16 2.14
C ASP A 242 17.86 -6.76 2.49
N GLY A 243 18.14 -6.50 3.76
CA GLY A 243 19.00 -5.39 4.20
C GLY A 243 18.32 -4.06 4.54
N THR A 244 16.99 -3.99 4.61
CA THR A 244 16.30 -2.79 5.12
C THR A 244 16.59 -2.59 6.62
N ILE A 245 16.53 -3.67 7.40
CA ILE A 245 16.96 -3.68 8.80
C ILE A 245 18.45 -3.98 8.85
N VAL A 246 19.26 -2.99 9.22
CA VAL A 246 20.71 -3.12 9.25
C VAL A 246 21.18 -3.31 10.70
N PRO A 247 21.78 -4.47 11.05
CA PRO A 247 22.28 -4.70 12.39
C PRO A 247 23.21 -3.58 12.87
N LYS A 248 23.06 -3.15 14.12
CA LYS A 248 23.80 -2.05 14.78
C LYS A 248 23.59 -0.64 14.22
N LYS A 249 23.07 -0.48 12.99
CA LYS A 249 22.70 0.83 12.43
C LYS A 249 21.25 1.19 12.73
N SER A 250 20.34 0.24 12.60
CA SER A 250 18.93 0.44 12.90
C SER A 250 18.66 0.55 14.38
N ARG A 251 17.77 1.49 14.74
CA ARG A 251 17.38 1.71 16.14
C ARG A 251 16.75 0.43 16.70
N LYS A 252 17.09 0.09 17.94
CA LYS A 252 16.63 -1.15 18.59
C LYS A 252 15.10 -1.23 18.68
N CYS A 253 14.43 -0.10 18.97
CA CYS A 253 12.97 -0.02 18.99
C CYS A 253 12.35 -0.32 17.62
N ASP A 254 12.87 0.27 16.55
CA ASP A 254 12.36 0.05 15.19
C ASP A 254 12.59 -1.40 14.75
N THR A 255 13.76 -1.94 15.05
CA THR A 255 14.09 -3.34 14.77
C THR A 255 13.13 -4.28 15.51
N PHE A 256 12.88 -4.02 16.80
CA PHE A 256 11.91 -4.78 17.58
C PHE A 256 10.51 -4.73 16.98
N TYR A 257 10.02 -3.54 16.63
CA TYR A 257 8.72 -3.38 15.97
C TYR A 257 8.64 -4.17 14.65
N MET A 258 9.68 -4.08 13.82
CA MET A 258 9.71 -4.78 12.54
C MET A 258 9.71 -6.30 12.71
N TRP A 259 10.36 -6.84 13.75
CA TRP A 259 10.25 -8.26 14.10
C TRP A 259 8.85 -8.65 14.58
N VAL A 260 8.21 -7.83 15.43
CA VAL A 260 6.82 -8.06 15.84
C VAL A 260 5.88 -8.07 14.62
N TYR A 261 6.05 -7.12 13.71
CA TYR A 261 5.27 -7.06 12.48
C TYR A 261 5.53 -8.29 11.59
N PHE A 262 6.78 -8.70 11.44
CA PHE A 262 7.15 -9.91 10.70
C PHE A 262 6.49 -11.17 11.26
N PHE A 263 6.52 -11.36 12.59
CA PHE A 263 5.86 -12.50 13.21
C PHE A 263 4.33 -12.46 13.05
N SER A 264 3.72 -11.27 13.05
CA SER A 264 2.28 -11.16 12.77
C SER A 264 1.92 -11.61 11.35
N VAL A 265 2.77 -11.30 10.35
CA VAL A 265 2.56 -11.75 8.96
C VAL A 265 2.84 -13.24 8.80
N ILE A 266 3.84 -13.80 9.50
CA ILE A 266 4.04 -15.25 9.54
C ILE A 266 2.81 -15.94 10.12
N ASN A 267 2.28 -15.45 11.24
CA ASN A 267 1.12 -16.03 11.87
C ASN A 267 -0.09 -16.05 10.91
N GLU A 268 -0.31 -14.94 10.21
CA GLU A 268 -1.38 -14.84 9.22
C GLU A 268 -1.15 -15.76 8.01
N ALA A 269 0.06 -15.79 7.45
CA ALA A 269 0.40 -16.65 6.32
C ALA A 269 0.28 -18.14 6.66
N LEU A 270 0.61 -18.53 7.90
CA LEU A 270 0.56 -19.92 8.36
C LEU A 270 -0.78 -20.30 9.00
N LEU A 271 -1.76 -19.39 9.05
CA LEU A 271 -3.06 -19.65 9.67
C LEU A 271 -3.74 -20.90 9.09
N LEU A 272 -3.97 -20.94 7.77
CA LEU A 272 -4.61 -22.08 7.12
C LEU A 272 -3.74 -23.36 7.16
N PRO A 273 -2.43 -23.31 6.84
CA PRO A 273 -1.56 -24.47 7.04
C PRO A 273 -1.64 -25.08 8.44
N THR A 274 -1.61 -24.23 9.48
CA THR A 274 -1.72 -24.66 10.88
C THR A 274 -3.07 -25.33 11.13
N VAL A 275 -4.17 -24.71 10.68
CA VAL A 275 -5.51 -25.31 10.80
C VAL A 275 -5.56 -26.70 10.14
N PHE A 276 -5.01 -26.86 8.93
CA PHE A 276 -4.99 -28.15 8.25
C PHE A 276 -4.15 -29.21 8.98
N ILE A 277 -3.00 -28.81 9.54
CA ILE A 277 -2.13 -29.71 10.32
C ILE A 277 -2.85 -30.18 11.59
N GLU A 278 -3.45 -29.26 12.34
CA GLU A 278 -4.17 -29.62 13.57
C GLU A 278 -5.40 -30.48 13.30
N CYS A 279 -6.13 -30.22 12.20
CA CYS A 279 -7.21 -31.09 11.72
C CYS A 279 -6.69 -32.49 11.35
N TYR A 280 -5.52 -32.59 10.72
CA TYR A 280 -4.93 -33.88 10.36
C TYR A 280 -4.59 -34.72 11.60
N PHE A 281 -4.03 -34.10 12.64
CA PHE A 281 -3.67 -34.76 13.89
C PHE A 281 -4.83 -34.96 14.88
N GLY A 282 -6.02 -34.45 14.58
CA GLY A 282 -7.19 -34.59 15.46
C GLY A 282 -7.14 -33.73 16.72
N ASN A 283 -6.35 -32.66 16.70
CA ASN A 283 -6.12 -31.77 17.84
C ASN A 283 -7.22 -30.71 18.01
N ILE A 284 -8.48 -31.17 18.10
CA ILE A 284 -9.65 -30.30 18.04
C ILE A 284 -9.68 -29.23 19.15
N HIS A 285 -9.13 -29.53 20.33
CA HIS A 285 -9.08 -28.59 21.45
C HIS A 285 -8.21 -27.35 21.17
N PHE A 286 -7.09 -27.52 20.47
CA PHE A 286 -6.22 -26.40 20.09
C PHE A 286 -6.86 -25.52 19.02
N LEU A 287 -7.58 -26.13 18.07
CA LEU A 287 -8.37 -25.40 17.08
C LEU A 287 -9.45 -24.54 17.75
N TRP A 288 -10.20 -25.10 18.70
CA TRP A 288 -11.21 -24.35 19.44
C TRP A 288 -10.60 -23.24 20.30
N ALA A 289 -9.50 -23.51 21.00
CA ALA A 289 -8.81 -22.49 21.78
C ALA A 289 -8.32 -21.33 20.89
N GLY A 290 -7.69 -21.64 19.76
CA GLY A 290 -7.25 -20.65 18.78
C GLY A 290 -8.41 -19.86 18.18
N PHE A 291 -9.50 -20.53 17.80
CA PHE A 291 -10.70 -19.88 17.29
C PHE A 291 -11.29 -18.90 18.32
N LEU A 292 -11.46 -19.32 19.58
CA LEU A 292 -11.96 -18.45 20.64
C LEU A 292 -11.03 -17.26 20.88
N PHE A 293 -9.72 -17.48 20.93
CA PHE A 293 -8.73 -16.43 21.09
C PHE A 293 -8.78 -15.40 19.95
N CYS A 294 -8.84 -15.86 18.70
CA CYS A 294 -8.98 -14.98 17.54
C CYS A 294 -10.28 -14.17 17.59
N ASN A 295 -11.42 -14.78 17.94
CA ASN A 295 -12.68 -14.05 18.11
C ASN A 295 -12.59 -13.00 19.23
N MET A 296 -11.90 -13.30 20.33
CA MET A 296 -11.68 -12.33 21.39
C MET A 296 -10.83 -11.14 20.90
N CYS A 297 -9.68 -11.42 20.26
CA CYS A 297 -8.74 -10.40 19.82
C CYS A 297 -9.24 -9.54 18.66
N PHE A 298 -9.90 -10.15 17.67
CA PHE A 298 -10.27 -9.47 16.43
C PHE A 298 -11.73 -9.03 16.37
N ILE A 299 -12.61 -9.54 17.23
CA ILE A 299 -14.03 -9.16 17.24
C ILE A 299 -14.42 -8.55 18.59
N LEU A 300 -14.25 -9.28 19.70
CA LEU A 300 -14.76 -8.85 21.00
C LEU A 300 -14.05 -7.58 21.51
N PHE A 301 -12.72 -7.59 21.60
CA PHE A 301 -11.97 -6.44 22.13
C PHE A 301 -12.10 -5.18 21.27
N PRO A 302 -11.99 -5.24 19.91
CA PRO A 302 -12.25 -4.07 19.09
C PRO A 302 -13.70 -3.59 19.20
N SER A 303 -14.68 -4.50 19.32
CA SER A 303 -16.07 -4.10 19.53
C SER A 303 -16.28 -3.38 20.88
N ILE A 304 -15.68 -3.87 21.96
CA ILE A 304 -15.71 -3.21 23.28
C ILE A 304 -15.04 -1.84 23.18
N ARG A 305 -13.85 -1.78 22.57
CA ARG A 305 -13.14 -0.51 22.32
C ARG A 305 -14.01 0.46 21.53
N GLY A 306 -14.64 0.01 20.44
CA GLY A 306 -15.56 0.80 19.63
C GLY A 306 -16.71 1.39 20.45
N ILE A 307 -17.36 0.58 21.30
CA ILE A 307 -18.43 1.03 22.19
C ILE A 307 -17.93 2.12 23.16
N LEU A 308 -16.74 1.92 23.75
CA LEU A 308 -16.15 2.88 24.69
C LEU A 308 -15.74 4.19 23.98
N MET A 309 -15.15 4.08 22.79
CA MET A 309 -14.64 5.21 22.02
C MET A 309 -15.73 5.98 21.27
N HIS A 310 -16.93 5.40 21.12
CA HIS A 310 -18.07 6.04 20.43
C HIS A 310 -18.44 7.42 21.01
N ARG A 311 -18.13 7.66 22.29
CA ARG A 311 -18.39 8.94 22.97
C ARG A 311 -17.31 9.99 22.71
N TYR A 312 -16.14 9.57 22.25
CA TYR A 312 -14.94 10.42 22.13
C TYR A 312 -14.47 10.60 20.69
N GLN A 313 -14.91 9.75 19.76
CA GLN A 313 -14.50 9.78 18.36
C GLN A 313 -15.71 9.86 17.40
N PRO A 314 -15.52 10.44 16.21
CA PRO A 314 -16.52 10.39 15.14
C PRO A 314 -16.96 8.95 14.82
N LYS A 315 -18.17 8.80 14.28
CA LYS A 315 -18.74 7.48 13.97
C LYS A 315 -17.89 6.71 12.96
N GLU A 316 -17.26 7.44 12.04
CA GLU A 316 -16.40 6.95 10.96
C GLU A 316 -15.04 6.44 11.48
N HIS A 317 -14.67 6.81 12.71
CA HIS A 317 -13.43 6.38 13.38
C HIS A 317 -13.68 5.34 14.47
N SER A 318 -14.96 5.09 14.79
CA SER A 318 -15.41 4.15 15.81
C SER A 318 -15.66 2.76 15.24
N GLU A 319 -15.10 1.75 15.91
CA GLU A 319 -15.33 0.35 15.57
C GLU A 319 -16.79 -0.05 15.86
N LYS A 320 -17.39 -0.85 14.98
CA LYS A 320 -18.71 -1.47 15.11
C LYS A 320 -18.55 -2.97 14.87
N ILE A 321 -19.36 -3.75 15.57
CA ILE A 321 -19.30 -5.22 15.54
C ILE A 321 -19.35 -5.75 14.10
N ILE A 322 -20.29 -5.26 13.28
CA ILE A 322 -20.51 -5.80 11.93
C ILE A 322 -19.28 -5.69 11.02
N HIS A 323 -18.63 -4.52 10.94
CA HIS A 323 -17.45 -4.38 10.09
C HIS A 323 -16.23 -5.05 10.70
N THR A 324 -16.13 -5.06 12.02
CA THR A 324 -15.05 -5.76 12.73
C THR A 324 -15.10 -7.26 12.39
N THR A 325 -16.29 -7.86 12.38
CA THR A 325 -16.51 -9.23 11.93
C THR A 325 -16.16 -9.43 10.45
N ILE A 326 -16.55 -8.51 9.56
CA ILE A 326 -16.20 -8.60 8.12
C ILE A 326 -14.69 -8.59 7.92
N ILE A 327 -13.97 -7.70 8.62
CA ILE A 327 -12.51 -7.63 8.58
C ILE A 327 -11.87 -8.90 9.16
N ALA A 328 -12.35 -9.36 10.32
CA ALA A 328 -11.88 -10.61 10.95
C ALA A 328 -12.04 -11.83 10.04
N LEU A 329 -13.19 -11.98 9.38
CA LEU A 329 -13.42 -13.05 8.40
C LEU A 329 -12.55 -12.87 7.14
N SER A 330 -12.32 -11.64 6.72
CA SER A 330 -11.47 -11.35 5.56
C SER A 330 -10.01 -11.74 5.81
N PHE A 331 -9.48 -11.58 7.03
CA PHE A 331 -8.14 -12.05 7.39
C PHE A 331 -7.96 -13.55 7.08
N VAL A 332 -8.90 -14.39 7.50
CA VAL A 332 -8.86 -15.82 7.17
C VAL A 332 -8.73 -16.06 5.66
N GLY A 333 -9.42 -15.29 4.82
CA GLY A 333 -9.27 -15.35 3.37
C GLY A 333 -7.92 -14.80 2.85
N HIS A 334 -7.44 -13.70 3.45
CA HIS A 334 -6.17 -13.06 3.09
C HIS A 334 -4.95 -13.91 3.43
N SER A 335 -5.04 -14.81 4.42
CA SER A 335 -3.98 -15.74 4.83
C SER A 335 -3.34 -16.48 3.64
N PHE A 336 -4.15 -17.00 2.71
CA PHE A 336 -3.65 -17.69 1.51
C PHE A 336 -2.87 -16.76 0.59
N SER A 337 -3.30 -15.51 0.47
CA SER A 337 -2.63 -14.50 -0.34
C SER A 337 -1.31 -14.05 0.26
N MET A 338 -1.26 -13.89 1.58
CA MET A 338 -0.04 -13.64 2.33
C MET A 338 0.94 -14.81 2.20
N LEU A 339 0.45 -16.05 2.37
CA LEU A 339 1.24 -17.26 2.15
C LEU A 339 1.81 -17.31 0.73
N SER A 340 1.00 -16.99 -0.27
CA SER A 340 1.44 -16.89 -1.66
C SER A 340 2.52 -15.82 -1.85
N GLY A 341 2.41 -14.67 -1.16
CA GLY A 341 3.41 -13.61 -1.15
C GLY A 341 4.74 -14.08 -0.57
N MET A 342 4.70 -14.74 0.59
CA MET A 342 5.86 -15.38 1.23
C MET A 342 6.50 -16.43 0.31
N CYS A 343 5.72 -17.38 -0.19
CA CYS A 343 6.20 -18.44 -1.08
C CYS A 343 6.83 -17.85 -2.36
N ARG A 344 6.27 -16.79 -2.90
CA ARG A 344 6.84 -16.09 -4.05
C ARG A 344 8.18 -15.45 -3.72
N TYR A 345 8.35 -14.86 -2.54
CA TYR A 345 9.64 -14.34 -2.08
C TYR A 345 10.68 -15.46 -1.98
N LEU A 346 10.35 -16.56 -1.29
CA LEU A 346 11.23 -17.71 -1.14
C LEU A 346 11.62 -18.33 -2.50
N ALA A 347 10.64 -18.50 -3.39
CA ALA A 347 10.90 -18.98 -4.75
C ALA A 347 11.83 -18.05 -5.53
N ASN A 348 11.68 -16.72 -5.36
CA ASN A 348 12.54 -15.73 -6.01
C ASN A 348 14.00 -15.80 -5.54
N LYS A 349 14.25 -16.26 -4.31
CA LYS A 349 15.62 -16.53 -3.80
C LYS A 349 16.30 -17.70 -4.48
N VAL A 350 15.53 -18.68 -4.96
CA VAL A 350 16.05 -19.84 -5.68
C VAL A 350 16.14 -19.55 -7.18
N LYS A 351 15.09 -18.96 -7.76
CA LYS A 351 15.01 -18.64 -9.20
C LYS A 351 14.37 -17.27 -9.38
N SER A 352 15.16 -16.34 -9.95
CA SER A 352 14.70 -14.97 -10.18
C SER A 352 13.43 -14.92 -11.04
N ASN A 353 12.38 -14.33 -10.48
CA ASN A 353 11.10 -14.05 -11.10
C ASN A 353 10.88 -12.54 -11.14
N LYS A 354 11.19 -11.94 -12.29
CA LYS A 354 11.03 -10.49 -12.52
C LYS A 354 9.62 -10.09 -12.97
N LYS A 355 8.63 -11.00 -12.90
CA LYS A 355 7.25 -10.69 -13.28
C LYS A 355 6.70 -9.62 -12.33
N PRO A 356 6.19 -8.49 -12.82
CA PRO A 356 5.65 -7.45 -11.95
C PRO A 356 4.41 -7.94 -11.19
N PHE A 357 4.12 -7.33 -10.04
CA PHE A 357 2.82 -7.53 -9.40
C PHE A 357 1.71 -6.99 -10.31
N LYS A 358 0.57 -7.69 -10.32
CA LYS A 358 -0.60 -7.19 -11.05
C LYS A 358 -1.13 -5.92 -10.38
N SER A 359 -1.78 -5.08 -11.18
CA SER A 359 -2.60 -4.00 -10.63
C SER A 359 -3.64 -4.58 -9.69
N THR A 360 -3.83 -3.93 -8.55
CA THR A 360 -4.84 -4.33 -7.56
C THR A 360 -6.21 -3.75 -7.88
N SER A 361 -6.28 -2.58 -8.53
CA SER A 361 -7.56 -1.92 -8.83
C SER A 361 -8.38 -2.72 -9.85
N VAL A 362 -9.66 -2.91 -9.56
CA VAL A 362 -10.61 -3.53 -10.48
C VAL A 362 -11.39 -2.42 -11.20
N ASP A 363 -11.36 -2.42 -12.54
CA ASP A 363 -11.99 -1.37 -13.36
C ASP A 363 -13.54 -1.41 -13.31
N LYS A 364 -14.14 -2.59 -13.03
CA LYS A 364 -15.59 -2.79 -12.95
C LYS A 364 -16.01 -3.24 -11.56
N TYR A 365 -17.07 -2.62 -11.05
CA TYR A 365 -17.64 -2.91 -9.75
C TYR A 365 -18.84 -3.87 -9.93
N GLU A 366 -18.59 -5.18 -9.87
CA GLU A 366 -19.62 -6.22 -10.13
C GLU A 366 -19.65 -7.32 -9.05
N ASP A 367 -19.30 -7.01 -7.80
CA ASP A 367 -19.36 -8.01 -6.73
C ASP A 367 -20.59 -7.79 -5.83
N ARG A 368 -21.75 -8.37 -6.19
CA ARG A 368 -22.84 -8.58 -5.23
C ARG A 368 -22.50 -9.80 -4.38
N PHE A 369 -22.98 -9.86 -3.15
CA PHE A 369 -22.82 -11.05 -2.29
C PHE A 369 -23.31 -12.34 -2.98
N SER A 370 -24.38 -12.25 -3.77
CA SER A 370 -24.90 -13.35 -4.60
C SER A 370 -23.88 -13.88 -5.61
N ASP A 371 -23.04 -13.00 -6.15
CA ASP A 371 -22.01 -13.36 -7.14
C ASP A 371 -20.86 -14.09 -6.46
N GLY A 372 -20.56 -13.75 -5.19
CA GLY A 372 -19.65 -14.51 -4.34
C GLY A 372 -20.16 -15.92 -4.05
N VAL A 373 -21.42 -16.08 -3.65
CA VAL A 373 -22.05 -17.40 -3.44
C VAL A 373 -22.05 -18.21 -4.74
N LYS A 374 -22.36 -17.57 -5.87
CA LYS A 374 -22.30 -18.19 -7.19
C LYS A 374 -20.88 -18.66 -7.53
N SER A 375 -19.87 -17.84 -7.25
CA SER A 375 -18.46 -18.16 -7.48
C SER A 375 -17.99 -19.34 -6.62
N VAL A 376 -18.45 -19.44 -5.37
CA VAL A 376 -18.21 -20.62 -4.52
C VAL A 376 -18.85 -21.86 -5.14
N GLY A 377 -20.11 -21.76 -5.59
CA GLY A 377 -20.80 -22.84 -6.30
C GLY A 377 -20.05 -23.30 -7.55
N GLU A 378 -19.62 -22.36 -8.40
CA GLU A 378 -18.82 -22.62 -9.60
C GLU A 378 -17.47 -23.27 -9.26
N PHE A 379 -16.79 -22.81 -8.20
CA PHE A 379 -15.55 -23.41 -7.72
C PHE A 379 -15.77 -24.87 -7.30
N VAL A 380 -16.82 -25.17 -6.53
CA VAL A 380 -17.14 -26.54 -6.12
C VAL A 380 -17.46 -27.42 -7.33
N ILE A 381 -18.22 -26.91 -8.30
CA ILE A 381 -18.54 -27.62 -9.55
C ILE A 381 -17.26 -27.94 -10.34
N ASN A 382 -16.35 -26.98 -10.45
CA ASN A 382 -15.12 -27.10 -11.22
C ASN A 382 -14.03 -27.92 -10.50
N ASN A 383 -14.10 -28.05 -9.18
CA ASN A 383 -13.11 -28.76 -8.36
C ASN A 383 -13.77 -29.92 -7.61
N LYS A 384 -14.15 -30.98 -8.34
CA LYS A 384 -14.88 -32.14 -7.76
C LYS A 384 -14.17 -32.80 -6.56
N TRP A 385 -12.84 -32.73 -6.49
CA TRP A 385 -12.05 -33.21 -5.35
C TRP A 385 -12.26 -32.41 -4.06
N PHE A 386 -12.71 -31.16 -4.16
CA PHE A 386 -13.00 -30.31 -3.01
C PHE A 386 -14.04 -30.93 -2.07
N ILE A 387 -15.12 -31.51 -2.62
CA ILE A 387 -16.16 -32.18 -1.82
C ILE A 387 -15.58 -33.37 -1.06
N MET A 388 -14.74 -34.18 -1.71
CA MET A 388 -14.06 -35.30 -1.06
C MET A 388 -13.14 -34.84 0.07
N ILE A 389 -12.39 -33.76 -0.13
CA ILE A 389 -11.54 -33.16 0.91
C ILE A 389 -12.39 -32.66 2.09
N VAL A 390 -13.49 -31.95 1.82
CA VAL A 390 -14.41 -31.46 2.87
C VAL A 390 -14.98 -32.62 3.69
N ILE A 391 -15.43 -33.71 3.04
CA ILE A 391 -15.94 -34.90 3.74
C ILE A 391 -14.84 -35.54 4.61
N LEU A 392 -13.64 -35.71 4.07
CA LEU A 392 -12.50 -36.26 4.83
C LEU A 392 -12.08 -35.38 6.01
N CYS A 393 -12.28 -34.06 5.92
CA CYS A 393 -12.04 -33.14 7.02
C CYS A 393 -13.17 -33.13 8.06
N LEU A 394 -14.43 -33.34 7.65
CA LEU A 394 -15.59 -33.40 8.56
C LEU A 394 -15.57 -34.66 9.43
N ASP A 395 -15.15 -35.80 8.88
CA ASP A 395 -15.06 -37.09 9.60
C ASP A 395 -14.02 -37.09 10.74
N ARG A 396 -13.09 -36.12 10.73
CA ARG A 396 -12.09 -35.93 11.81
C ARG A 396 -12.46 -34.81 12.80
N GLY A 397 -13.54 -34.08 12.54
CA GLY A 397 -14.01 -32.96 13.35
C GLY A 397 -15.19 -33.29 14.28
N ILE A 398 -15.74 -34.50 14.16
CA ILE A 398 -16.70 -35.12 15.09
C ILE A 398 -15.91 -36.11 15.95
#